data_AF-A0AAN0SLF8-F1
#
_entry.id   AF-A0AAN0SLF8-F1
#
_cell.length_a   1.000
_cell.length_b   1.000
_cell.length_c   1.000
_cell.angle_alpha   90.00
_cell.angle_beta   90.00
_cell.angle_gamma   90.00
#
_symmetry.space_group_name_H-M   'P 1'
#
loop_
_entity.id
_entity.type
_entity.pdbx_description
1 polymer ?
#
loop_
_entity_poly.entity_id
_entity_poly.type
_entity_poly.pdbx_seq_one_letter_code
_entity_poly.pdbx_strand_id
1 'polypeptide(L)'
;MPYLNWDSLKRPAPKWFRDAKFGLFFHWGPYSVPAYQNEWYSRNMYEVGHPQNLYHIQTYGELKRFGYKDFYLQGYFEGEKFNPEEWADLIVKSGAKYAGPVAEHSDNFSMWNSKVNLVNSVNYGPKRDVVGELAEALKKRGIRFLVSFHHQWLWGWFMSTDPEADVYHPGNEVFYGKALPLETKRMFPWRFPDEDFNRIWAEKVIEVIDLYDPDLIYFDSRTFLIDEKYRYKVVDHFYNGPNSNSDKIITYKMNDFPEGVGVKDIECESFTDIQPFVWQTDDHLEVQRTWCWIQGVKYKTAYEIIHLLCDVVSKNGNLLLNVGPKADGSFDESAKEVLYEVGEWLSVYGEAIYETRPFKIYGEDTAYVDDRYSVTIRFTSKDKELYVITLGYLPSGWLKIRSLRKEVFPSEIDHVELINGDRNLPWKQDDLFLWIYIENPTPHPYANVIKITTKNKIRGR
;
A
#
# COMPACT_ATOMS: atom_id res chain seq x y z
N MET A 1 0.23 7.44 -36.35
CA MET A 1 -0.60 6.73 -35.35
C MET A 1 -1.73 7.67 -34.97
N PRO A 2 -2.97 7.20 -34.74
CA PRO A 2 -3.99 8.07 -34.17
C PRO A 2 -3.47 8.61 -32.83
N TYR A 3 -3.72 9.90 -32.58
CA TYR A 3 -3.28 10.59 -31.38
C TYR A 3 -3.91 9.92 -30.14
N LEU A 4 -3.10 9.45 -29.19
CA LEU A 4 -3.59 8.89 -27.94
C LEU A 4 -4.18 10.02 -27.09
N ASN A 5 -5.48 9.94 -26.81
CA ASN A 5 -6.17 10.99 -26.07
C ASN A 5 -6.19 10.68 -24.57
N TRP A 6 -5.11 10.95 -23.86
CA TRP A 6 -5.06 10.73 -22.40
C TRP A 6 -6.03 11.62 -21.62
N ASP A 7 -6.43 12.77 -22.18
CA ASP A 7 -7.41 13.65 -21.53
C ASP A 7 -8.78 12.97 -21.36
N SER A 8 -9.15 12.03 -22.23
CA SER A 8 -10.39 11.26 -22.07
C SER A 8 -10.32 10.21 -20.96
N LEU A 9 -9.13 9.92 -20.42
CA LEU A 9 -8.92 8.95 -19.34
C LEU A 9 -8.68 9.62 -17.98
N LYS A 10 -8.70 10.96 -17.91
CA LYS A 10 -8.60 11.69 -16.64
C LYS A 10 -9.80 11.40 -15.76
N ARG A 11 -9.55 10.99 -14.53
CA ARG A 11 -10.59 10.66 -13.54
C ARG A 11 -10.15 11.05 -12.13
N PRO A 12 -11.02 11.71 -11.35
CA PRO A 12 -10.72 12.00 -9.95
C PRO A 12 -10.73 10.72 -9.12
N ALA A 13 -10.01 10.73 -8.00
CA ALA A 13 -10.10 9.66 -7.01
C ALA A 13 -11.57 9.46 -6.57
N PRO A 14 -12.12 8.23 -6.66
CA PRO A 14 -13.53 7.97 -6.38
C PRO A 14 -13.83 8.16 -4.90
N LYS A 15 -15.12 8.40 -4.57
CA LYS A 15 -15.54 8.69 -3.19
C LYS A 15 -15.11 7.59 -2.22
N TRP A 16 -15.31 6.32 -2.57
CA TRP A 16 -14.94 5.20 -1.71
C TRP A 16 -13.45 5.21 -1.38
N PHE A 17 -12.58 5.50 -2.35
CA PHE A 17 -11.14 5.53 -2.15
C PHE A 17 -10.76 6.64 -1.18
N ARG A 18 -11.32 7.84 -1.39
CA ARG A 18 -11.11 8.99 -0.50
C ARG A 18 -11.64 8.75 0.91
N ASP A 19 -12.62 7.88 1.09
CA ASP A 19 -13.24 7.58 2.37
C ASP A 19 -12.57 6.41 3.10
N ALA A 20 -11.91 5.53 2.36
CA ALA A 20 -11.31 4.28 2.84
C ALA A 20 -10.13 4.51 3.79
N LYS A 21 -9.23 5.44 3.47
CA LYS A 21 -8.02 5.85 4.23
C LYS A 21 -6.95 4.80 4.45
N PHE A 22 -7.33 3.57 4.75
CA PHE A 22 -6.43 2.49 5.13
C PHE A 22 -6.71 1.25 4.29
N GLY A 23 -5.66 0.73 3.67
CA GLY A 23 -5.71 -0.50 2.89
C GLY A 23 -4.55 -1.43 3.24
N LEU A 24 -4.68 -2.70 2.86
CA LEU A 24 -3.62 -3.70 2.99
C LEU A 24 -3.22 -4.29 1.64
N PHE A 25 -1.96 -4.67 1.49
CA PHE A 25 -1.55 -5.51 0.37
C PHE A 25 -0.45 -6.49 0.76
N PHE A 26 -0.26 -7.51 -0.06
CA PHE A 26 0.54 -8.67 0.29
C PHE A 26 1.56 -9.00 -0.80
N HIS A 27 2.83 -8.77 -0.52
CA HIS A 27 3.92 -9.29 -1.35
C HIS A 27 4.19 -10.75 -0.99
N TRP A 28 3.56 -11.64 -1.76
CA TRP A 28 3.72 -13.08 -1.62
C TRP A 28 3.92 -13.75 -2.97
N GLY A 29 4.99 -14.52 -3.07
CA GLY A 29 5.36 -15.25 -4.27
C GLY A 29 6.57 -16.14 -4.01
N PRO A 30 7.18 -16.74 -5.04
CA PRO A 30 8.34 -17.61 -4.85
C PRO A 30 9.53 -16.92 -4.16
N TYR A 31 9.60 -15.58 -4.22
CA TYR A 31 10.61 -14.77 -3.52
C TYR A 31 10.45 -14.80 -1.99
N SER A 32 9.32 -15.28 -1.47
CA SER A 32 9.13 -15.52 -0.03
C SER A 32 9.80 -16.81 0.47
N VAL A 33 10.15 -17.75 -0.42
CA VAL A 33 10.79 -19.04 -0.05
C VAL A 33 12.13 -18.86 0.66
N PRO A 34 13.07 -18.06 0.15
CA PRO A 34 14.39 -17.94 0.77
C PRO A 34 14.35 -17.25 2.12
N ALA A 35 13.29 -16.48 2.39
CA ALA A 35 13.12 -15.70 3.61
C ALA A 35 14.38 -14.88 3.97
N TYR A 36 15.03 -14.28 2.97
CA TYR A 36 16.35 -13.67 3.13
C TYR A 36 16.40 -12.28 2.49
N GLN A 37 16.63 -11.27 3.35
CA GLN A 37 16.73 -9.84 3.05
C GLN A 37 15.48 -9.17 2.49
N ASN A 38 15.01 -9.50 1.28
CA ASN A 38 13.83 -8.88 0.66
C ASN A 38 13.31 -9.63 -0.58
N GLU A 39 12.18 -9.18 -1.12
CA GLU A 39 11.49 -9.72 -2.30
C GLU A 39 12.30 -9.57 -3.61
N TRP A 40 13.33 -8.74 -3.63
CA TRP A 40 14.29 -8.66 -4.75
C TRP A 40 15.28 -9.82 -4.78
N TYR A 41 15.10 -10.84 -3.92
CA TYR A 41 15.91 -12.06 -3.94
C TYR A 41 16.05 -12.65 -5.34
N SER A 42 14.95 -12.71 -6.11
CA SER A 42 14.92 -13.22 -7.49
C SER A 42 15.91 -12.52 -8.42
N ARG A 43 16.23 -11.25 -8.16
CA ARG A 43 17.23 -10.47 -8.88
C ARG A 43 18.62 -10.60 -8.27
N ASN A 44 18.78 -10.30 -6.98
CA ASN A 44 20.13 -10.15 -6.44
C ASN A 44 20.79 -11.48 -6.09
N MET A 45 20.08 -12.61 -6.15
CA MET A 45 20.72 -13.93 -6.16
C MET A 45 21.59 -14.14 -7.41
N TYR A 46 21.35 -13.42 -8.50
CA TYR A 46 22.13 -13.48 -9.74
C TYR A 46 23.23 -12.41 -9.83
N GLU A 47 23.42 -11.59 -8.79
CA GLU A 47 24.49 -10.60 -8.73
C GLU A 47 25.70 -11.18 -7.97
N VAL A 48 26.76 -11.56 -8.70
CA VAL A 48 27.93 -12.23 -8.11
C VAL A 48 28.52 -11.40 -6.96
N GLY A 49 28.62 -12.01 -5.78
CA GLY A 49 29.18 -11.36 -4.58
C GLY A 49 28.17 -10.54 -3.78
N HIS A 50 26.94 -10.37 -4.26
CA HIS A 50 25.85 -9.80 -3.45
C HIS A 50 25.51 -10.73 -2.27
N PRO A 51 25.14 -10.23 -1.08
CA PRO A 51 24.79 -11.09 0.05
C PRO A 51 23.74 -12.16 -0.25
N GLN A 52 22.69 -11.82 -1.02
CA GLN A 52 21.68 -12.80 -1.46
C GLN A 52 22.26 -13.88 -2.39
N ASN A 53 23.20 -13.54 -3.27
CA ASN A 53 23.91 -14.50 -4.11
C ASN A 53 24.79 -15.45 -3.29
N LEU A 54 25.57 -14.91 -2.35
CA LEU A 54 26.42 -15.71 -1.47
C LEU A 54 25.59 -16.68 -0.61
N TYR A 55 24.49 -16.19 -0.04
CA TYR A 55 23.52 -17.01 0.67
C TYR A 55 22.92 -18.09 -0.24
N HIS A 56 22.55 -17.73 -1.47
CA HIS A 56 22.00 -18.69 -2.43
C HIS A 56 22.95 -19.85 -2.72
N ILE A 57 24.21 -19.52 -3.02
CA ILE A 57 25.24 -20.54 -3.33
C ILE A 57 25.49 -21.44 -2.13
N GLN A 58 25.51 -20.86 -0.92
CA GLN A 58 25.72 -21.63 0.30
C GLN A 58 24.54 -22.55 0.64
N THR A 59 23.31 -22.09 0.41
CA THR A 59 22.09 -22.78 0.86
C THR A 59 21.50 -23.72 -0.19
N TYR A 60 21.48 -23.33 -1.46
CA TYR A 60 20.82 -24.04 -2.56
C TYR A 60 21.79 -24.58 -3.61
N GLY A 61 22.93 -23.89 -3.81
CA GLY A 61 24.00 -24.32 -4.71
C GLY A 61 24.26 -23.37 -5.87
N GLU A 62 25.08 -23.82 -6.83
CA GLU A 62 25.50 -23.01 -7.98
C GLU A 62 24.31 -22.62 -8.88
N LEU A 63 24.30 -21.39 -9.38
CA LEU A 63 23.21 -20.80 -10.19
C LEU A 63 22.87 -21.59 -11.46
N LYS A 64 23.84 -22.30 -12.05
CA LYS A 64 23.63 -23.17 -13.22
C LYS A 64 22.87 -24.46 -12.91
N ARG A 65 22.82 -24.86 -11.63
CA ARG A 65 22.17 -26.10 -11.15
C ARG A 65 20.86 -25.81 -10.41
N PHE A 66 20.83 -24.73 -9.63
CA PHE A 66 19.66 -24.26 -8.91
C PHE A 66 19.52 -22.77 -9.17
N GLY A 67 18.53 -22.40 -9.98
CA GLY A 67 18.16 -21.01 -10.23
C GLY A 67 16.82 -20.68 -9.59
N TYR A 68 16.36 -19.44 -9.78
CA TYR A 68 15.16 -18.95 -9.13
C TYR A 68 13.90 -19.75 -9.49
N LYS A 69 13.77 -20.23 -10.74
CA LYS A 69 12.65 -21.09 -11.17
C LYS A 69 12.53 -22.37 -10.33
N ASP A 70 13.64 -22.86 -9.78
CA ASP A 70 13.68 -24.12 -9.06
C ASP A 70 12.93 -24.04 -7.73
N PHE A 71 12.72 -22.85 -7.16
CA PHE A 71 11.86 -22.68 -5.98
C PHE A 71 10.44 -23.20 -6.19
N TYR A 72 9.85 -23.03 -7.37
CA TYR A 72 8.49 -23.52 -7.66
C TYR A 72 8.47 -24.77 -8.56
N LEU A 73 9.55 -25.10 -9.26
CA LEU A 73 9.67 -26.36 -10.01
C LEU A 73 10.00 -27.55 -9.11
N GLN A 74 10.75 -27.33 -8.02
CA GLN A 74 11.20 -28.37 -7.11
C GLN A 74 10.39 -28.42 -5.79
N GLY A 75 9.24 -27.73 -5.74
CA GLY A 75 8.29 -27.85 -4.61
C GLY A 75 8.67 -27.07 -3.35
N TYR A 76 9.47 -26.00 -3.44
CA TYR A 76 9.74 -25.15 -2.27
C TYR A 76 8.62 -24.10 -2.03
N PHE A 77 7.89 -23.71 -3.07
CA PHE A 77 6.77 -22.77 -2.99
C PHE A 77 5.42 -23.47 -3.21
N GLU A 78 4.89 -24.15 -2.20
CA GLU A 78 3.61 -24.89 -2.32
C GLU A 78 2.41 -24.20 -1.64
N GLY A 79 2.64 -23.16 -0.82
CA GLY A 79 1.54 -22.41 -0.22
C GLY A 79 0.55 -23.26 0.60
N GLU A 80 1.04 -24.30 1.28
CA GLU A 80 0.22 -25.32 1.96
C GLU A 80 -0.79 -24.76 2.99
N LYS A 81 -0.51 -23.58 3.55
CA LYS A 81 -1.34 -22.86 4.52
C LYS A 81 -2.00 -21.60 3.94
N PHE A 82 -1.92 -21.37 2.64
CA PHE A 82 -2.66 -20.29 2.01
C PHE A 82 -4.16 -20.51 2.22
N ASN A 83 -4.81 -19.53 2.85
CA ASN A 83 -6.24 -19.55 3.07
C ASN A 83 -6.83 -18.15 2.79
N PRO A 84 -7.55 -17.96 1.67
CA PRO A 84 -8.08 -16.65 1.30
C PRO A 84 -9.10 -16.12 2.32
N GLU A 85 -9.81 -17.00 3.03
CA GLU A 85 -10.76 -16.61 4.06
C GLU A 85 -10.05 -16.08 5.32
N GLU A 86 -8.92 -16.70 5.72
CA GLU A 86 -8.09 -16.20 6.83
C GLU A 86 -7.41 -14.87 6.49
N TRP A 87 -6.94 -14.71 5.25
CA TRP A 87 -6.40 -13.44 4.78
C TRP A 87 -7.47 -12.34 4.80
N ALA A 88 -8.68 -12.65 4.35
CA ALA A 88 -9.80 -11.73 4.37
C ALA A 88 -10.24 -11.37 5.81
N ASP A 89 -10.20 -12.33 6.75
CA ASP A 89 -10.47 -12.09 8.16
C ASP A 89 -9.41 -11.18 8.81
N LEU A 90 -8.13 -11.35 8.46
CA LEU A 90 -7.07 -10.44 8.88
C LEU A 90 -7.35 -9.00 8.44
N ILE A 91 -7.79 -8.82 7.19
CA ILE A 91 -8.11 -7.49 6.64
C ILE A 91 -9.30 -6.85 7.36
N VAL A 92 -10.37 -7.61 7.61
CA VAL A 92 -11.52 -7.09 8.38
C VAL A 92 -11.09 -6.67 9.77
N LYS A 93 -10.32 -7.52 10.45
CA LYS A 93 -9.87 -7.26 11.82
C LYS A 93 -8.87 -6.12 11.92
N SER A 94 -8.10 -5.82 10.88
CA SER A 94 -7.20 -4.66 10.85
C SER A 94 -7.92 -3.33 10.62
N GLY A 95 -9.18 -3.37 10.17
CA GLY A 95 -9.99 -2.20 9.83
C GLY A 95 -9.83 -1.71 8.38
N ALA A 96 -8.89 -2.27 7.60
CA ALA A 96 -8.67 -1.88 6.22
C ALA A 96 -9.94 -2.00 5.35
N LYS A 97 -10.11 -1.06 4.42
CA LYS A 97 -11.31 -0.94 3.56
C LYS A 97 -11.10 -1.38 2.12
N TYR A 98 -9.84 -1.54 1.73
CA TYR A 98 -9.44 -2.09 0.44
C TYR A 98 -8.20 -2.94 0.64
N ALA A 99 -8.10 -4.03 -0.10
CA ALA A 99 -6.94 -4.89 -0.02
C ALA A 99 -6.77 -5.81 -1.23
N GLY A 100 -5.60 -6.41 -1.34
CA GLY A 100 -5.39 -7.56 -2.21
C GLY A 100 -3.91 -7.88 -2.46
N PRO A 101 -3.64 -8.81 -3.38
CA PRO A 101 -2.31 -9.36 -3.55
C PRO A 101 -1.46 -8.54 -4.54
N VAL A 102 -0.15 -8.74 -4.47
CA VAL A 102 0.68 -8.59 -5.66
C VAL A 102 0.34 -9.75 -6.61
N ALA A 103 -0.31 -9.44 -7.73
CA ALA A 103 -0.70 -10.45 -8.72
C ALA A 103 0.51 -10.94 -9.51
N GLU A 104 1.43 -10.03 -9.85
CA GLU A 104 2.73 -10.38 -10.38
C GLU A 104 3.77 -9.36 -9.92
N HIS A 105 4.83 -9.86 -9.30
CA HIS A 105 5.99 -9.05 -8.98
C HIS A 105 6.92 -8.99 -10.21
N SER A 106 8.19 -8.63 -10.03
CA SER A 106 9.19 -8.52 -11.11
C SER A 106 9.71 -9.85 -11.65
N ASP A 107 9.27 -10.97 -11.07
CA ASP A 107 9.87 -12.31 -11.17
C ASP A 107 9.20 -13.23 -12.20
N ASN A 108 8.26 -12.70 -13.00
CA ASN A 108 7.50 -13.41 -14.04
C ASN A 108 6.62 -14.56 -13.52
N PHE A 109 6.27 -14.57 -12.23
CA PHE A 109 5.39 -15.58 -11.65
C PHE A 109 3.98 -15.00 -11.40
N SER A 110 3.05 -15.31 -12.29
CA SER A 110 1.67 -14.85 -12.19
C SER A 110 0.93 -15.60 -11.08
N MET A 111 0.37 -14.91 -10.09
CA MET A 111 -0.35 -15.51 -8.95
C MET A 111 -1.82 -15.86 -9.27
N TRP A 112 -2.17 -15.99 -10.55
CA TRP A 112 -3.52 -16.33 -11.02
C TRP A 112 -3.47 -17.40 -12.12
N ASN A 113 -4.64 -17.92 -12.53
CA ASN A 113 -4.72 -18.89 -13.61
C ASN A 113 -4.53 -18.25 -15.00
N SER A 114 -3.32 -17.77 -15.29
CA SER A 114 -3.03 -17.05 -16.52
C SER A 114 -2.98 -17.95 -17.75
N LYS A 115 -3.63 -17.51 -18.84
CA LYS A 115 -3.47 -18.10 -20.18
C LYS A 115 -2.39 -17.38 -20.99
N VAL A 116 -2.12 -16.11 -20.66
CA VAL A 116 -1.07 -15.30 -21.27
C VAL A 116 0.31 -15.75 -20.81
N ASN A 117 0.47 -16.10 -19.54
CA ASN A 117 1.72 -16.59 -18.96
C ASN A 117 1.55 -17.96 -18.31
N LEU A 118 2.23 -18.96 -18.87
CA LEU A 118 2.17 -20.32 -18.34
C LEU A 118 2.95 -20.49 -17.03
N VAL A 119 3.86 -19.56 -16.70
CA VAL A 119 4.56 -19.51 -15.41
C VAL A 119 3.66 -18.85 -14.37
N ASN A 120 2.81 -19.66 -13.76
CA ASN A 120 1.80 -19.18 -12.84
C ASN A 120 1.50 -20.16 -11.67
N SER A 121 0.80 -19.67 -10.65
CA SER A 121 0.49 -20.39 -9.41
C SER A 121 -0.46 -21.58 -9.56
N VAL A 122 -1.13 -21.75 -10.71
CA VAL A 122 -1.96 -22.92 -11.01
C VAL A 122 -1.13 -24.02 -11.66
N ASN A 123 -0.27 -23.64 -12.60
CA ASN A 123 0.62 -24.58 -13.29
C ASN A 123 1.80 -25.03 -12.41
N TYR A 124 2.25 -24.18 -11.48
CA TYR A 124 3.40 -24.41 -10.61
C TYR A 124 3.09 -24.03 -9.16
N GLY A 125 3.94 -24.50 -8.25
CA GLY A 125 3.83 -24.15 -6.84
C GLY A 125 2.47 -24.51 -6.22
N PRO A 126 1.67 -23.55 -5.69
CA PRO A 126 0.46 -23.83 -4.92
C PRO A 126 -0.68 -24.58 -5.62
N LYS A 127 -0.66 -24.66 -6.96
CA LYS A 127 -1.74 -25.23 -7.78
C LYS A 127 -3.10 -24.55 -7.54
N ARG A 128 -3.08 -23.25 -7.30
CA ARG A 128 -4.24 -22.43 -6.90
C ARG A 128 -4.26 -21.08 -7.58
N ASP A 129 -5.47 -20.59 -7.82
CA ASP A 129 -5.71 -19.26 -8.36
C ASP A 129 -5.77 -18.25 -7.21
N VAL A 130 -4.59 -17.82 -6.73
CA VAL A 130 -4.48 -17.01 -5.50
C VAL A 130 -5.21 -15.66 -5.64
N VAL A 131 -5.06 -14.99 -6.79
CA VAL A 131 -5.73 -13.71 -7.07
C VAL A 131 -7.24 -13.91 -7.10
N GLY A 132 -7.75 -14.91 -7.83
CA GLY A 132 -9.19 -15.15 -7.95
C GLY A 132 -9.83 -15.56 -6.63
N GLU A 133 -9.22 -16.49 -5.91
CA GLU A 133 -9.73 -16.96 -4.63
C GLU A 133 -9.76 -15.84 -3.57
N LEU A 134 -8.76 -14.95 -3.56
CA LEU A 134 -8.75 -13.79 -2.68
C LEU A 134 -9.78 -12.75 -3.10
N ALA A 135 -9.92 -12.47 -4.41
CA ALA A 135 -10.95 -11.55 -4.93
C ALA A 135 -12.35 -11.94 -4.44
N GLU A 136 -12.70 -13.23 -4.51
CA GLU A 136 -13.96 -13.75 -4.01
C GLU A 136 -14.13 -13.56 -2.50
N ALA A 137 -13.10 -13.90 -1.71
CA ALA A 137 -13.14 -13.80 -0.25
C ALA A 137 -13.30 -12.34 0.23
N LEU A 138 -12.66 -11.39 -0.46
CA LEU A 138 -12.77 -9.95 -0.17
C LEU A 138 -14.14 -9.40 -0.55
N LYS A 139 -14.66 -9.77 -1.73
CA LYS A 139 -15.98 -9.37 -2.20
C LYS A 139 -17.09 -9.80 -1.23
N LYS A 140 -17.02 -11.02 -0.69
CA LYS A 140 -17.97 -11.52 0.33
C LYS A 140 -18.04 -10.66 1.59
N ARG A 141 -16.94 -9.97 1.93
CA ARG A 141 -16.81 -9.11 3.12
C ARG A 141 -16.98 -7.62 2.82
N GLY A 142 -17.31 -7.26 1.58
CA GLY A 142 -17.47 -5.86 1.16
C GLY A 142 -16.16 -5.06 1.18
N ILE A 143 -15.01 -5.72 1.09
CA ILE A 143 -13.70 -5.09 0.97
C ILE A 143 -13.47 -4.78 -0.51
N ARG A 144 -13.02 -3.55 -0.81
CA ARG A 144 -12.66 -3.15 -2.17
C ARG A 144 -11.42 -3.89 -2.63
N PHE A 145 -11.46 -4.45 -3.83
CA PHE A 145 -10.41 -5.34 -4.32
C PHE A 145 -9.31 -4.56 -5.05
N LEU A 146 -8.09 -4.63 -4.51
CA LEU A 146 -6.88 -4.08 -5.09
C LEU A 146 -6.04 -5.20 -5.71
N VAL A 147 -5.45 -4.94 -6.88
CA VAL A 147 -4.45 -5.82 -7.47
C VAL A 147 -3.21 -5.01 -7.84
N SER A 148 -2.03 -5.51 -7.49
CA SER A 148 -0.75 -4.84 -7.72
C SER A 148 0.11 -5.55 -8.77
N PHE A 149 0.72 -4.77 -9.67
CA PHE A 149 1.57 -5.22 -10.78
C PHE A 149 2.93 -4.51 -10.79
N HIS A 150 3.99 -5.32 -10.88
CA HIS A 150 5.38 -4.87 -10.89
C HIS A 150 6.18 -5.44 -12.07
N HIS A 151 5.54 -6.28 -12.90
CA HIS A 151 6.19 -7.10 -13.93
C HIS A 151 6.82 -6.32 -15.09
N GLN A 152 6.62 -5.00 -15.20
CA GLN A 152 7.44 -4.15 -16.07
C GLN A 152 8.94 -4.24 -15.73
N TRP A 153 9.27 -4.52 -14.47
CA TRP A 153 10.65 -4.67 -14.02
C TRP A 153 11.33 -5.91 -14.61
N LEU A 154 10.57 -6.91 -15.04
CA LEU A 154 11.09 -8.14 -15.66
C LEU A 154 12.07 -7.85 -16.80
N TRP A 155 11.90 -6.73 -17.51
CA TRP A 155 12.86 -6.27 -18.52
C TRP A 155 14.23 -5.99 -17.91
N GLY A 156 15.12 -6.97 -18.07
CA GLY A 156 16.48 -6.96 -17.53
C GLY A 156 16.61 -7.44 -16.07
N TRP A 157 15.52 -7.89 -15.44
CA TRP A 157 15.50 -8.23 -14.00
C TRP A 157 16.52 -9.30 -13.60
N PHE A 158 16.50 -10.42 -14.33
CA PHE A 158 17.29 -11.62 -14.02
C PHE A 158 18.74 -11.58 -14.52
N MET A 159 19.17 -10.52 -15.21
CA MET A 159 20.47 -10.51 -15.88
C MET A 159 21.61 -10.67 -14.87
N SER A 160 22.48 -11.65 -15.11
CA SER A 160 23.55 -12.07 -14.21
C SER A 160 24.94 -11.66 -14.72
N THR A 161 25.83 -11.32 -13.80
CA THR A 161 27.26 -11.17 -14.08
C THR A 161 27.99 -12.52 -14.19
N ASP A 162 27.33 -13.63 -13.80
CA ASP A 162 27.81 -14.99 -14.04
C ASP A 162 27.34 -15.49 -15.42
N PRO A 163 28.23 -15.69 -16.40
CA PRO A 163 27.85 -16.11 -17.75
C PRO A 163 27.31 -17.55 -17.80
N GLU A 164 27.55 -18.36 -16.76
CA GLU A 164 27.07 -19.74 -16.68
C GLU A 164 25.74 -19.86 -15.93
N ALA A 165 25.18 -18.76 -15.42
CA ALA A 165 23.91 -18.77 -14.69
C ALA A 165 22.77 -19.34 -15.55
N ASP A 166 21.82 -20.02 -14.89
CA ASP A 166 20.73 -20.72 -15.58
C ASP A 166 19.81 -19.79 -16.41
N VAL A 167 19.82 -18.49 -16.11
CA VAL A 167 19.09 -17.42 -16.83
C VAL A 167 19.51 -17.28 -18.30
N TYR A 168 20.72 -17.74 -18.66
CA TYR A 168 21.22 -17.70 -20.03
C TYR A 168 20.99 -18.99 -20.81
N HIS A 169 20.41 -20.03 -20.19
CA HIS A 169 20.06 -21.25 -20.91
C HIS A 169 18.81 -21.02 -21.76
N PRO A 170 18.83 -21.29 -23.09
CA PRO A 170 17.70 -21.02 -23.96
C PRO A 170 16.39 -21.71 -23.55
N GLY A 171 16.48 -22.90 -22.94
CA GLY A 171 15.31 -23.63 -22.42
C GLY A 171 14.62 -22.97 -21.23
N ASN A 172 15.26 -21.98 -20.59
CA ASN A 172 14.73 -21.28 -19.42
C ASN A 172 14.16 -19.90 -19.76
N GLU A 173 14.17 -19.47 -21.03
CA GLU A 173 13.67 -18.16 -21.44
C GLU A 173 12.20 -17.93 -21.01
N VAL A 174 11.40 -19.00 -20.96
CA VAL A 174 10.01 -18.95 -20.48
C VAL A 174 9.89 -18.49 -19.02
N PHE A 175 10.88 -18.78 -18.18
CA PHE A 175 10.89 -18.42 -16.76
C PHE A 175 11.46 -17.03 -16.52
N TYR A 176 12.53 -16.67 -17.22
CA TYR A 176 13.32 -15.47 -16.93
C TYR A 176 13.15 -14.32 -17.92
N GLY A 177 12.45 -14.58 -19.03
CA GLY A 177 12.43 -13.70 -20.18
C GLY A 177 13.73 -13.78 -20.98
N LYS A 178 13.78 -12.95 -22.02
CA LYS A 178 14.88 -12.88 -22.97
C LYS A 178 16.19 -12.46 -22.29
N ALA A 179 17.30 -13.08 -22.72
CA ALA A 179 18.63 -12.60 -22.37
C ALA A 179 18.88 -11.21 -22.97
N LEU A 180 19.19 -10.25 -22.10
CA LEU A 180 19.42 -8.85 -22.42
C LEU A 180 20.81 -8.43 -21.92
N PRO A 181 21.38 -7.32 -22.41
CA PRO A 181 22.62 -6.83 -21.83
C PRO A 181 22.39 -6.38 -20.38
N LEU A 182 23.46 -6.34 -19.57
CA LEU A 182 23.40 -6.04 -18.13
C LEU A 182 22.94 -4.60 -17.81
N GLU A 183 23.09 -3.69 -18.76
CA GLU A 183 22.63 -2.31 -18.66
C GLU A 183 21.11 -2.20 -18.49
N THR A 184 20.35 -3.22 -18.92
CA THR A 184 18.89 -3.29 -18.79
C THR A 184 18.44 -3.43 -17.34
N LYS A 185 19.34 -3.78 -16.40
CA LYS A 185 19.06 -3.78 -14.95
C LYS A 185 18.86 -2.38 -14.35
N ARG A 186 19.23 -1.33 -15.08
CA ARG A 186 19.14 0.06 -14.62
C ARG A 186 17.69 0.53 -14.57
N MET A 187 17.42 1.47 -13.67
CA MET A 187 16.15 2.21 -13.66
C MET A 187 15.85 2.80 -15.05
N PHE A 188 16.84 3.47 -15.65
CA PHE A 188 16.79 4.03 -17.00
C PHE A 188 17.74 3.27 -17.94
N PRO A 189 17.28 2.20 -18.61
CA PRO A 189 18.08 1.45 -19.56
C PRO A 189 18.17 2.16 -20.91
N TRP A 190 19.21 1.85 -21.70
CA TRP A 190 19.32 2.33 -23.08
C TRP A 190 18.48 1.50 -24.05
N ARG A 191 18.32 0.21 -23.74
CA ARG A 191 17.51 -0.73 -24.50
C ARG A 191 16.14 -0.87 -23.84
N PHE A 192 15.13 -0.27 -24.46
CA PHE A 192 13.74 -0.35 -24.02
C PHE A 192 13.10 -1.70 -24.39
N PRO A 193 11.99 -2.09 -23.71
CA PRO A 193 11.22 -3.27 -24.06
C PRO A 193 10.79 -3.32 -25.52
N ASP A 194 10.88 -4.51 -26.12
CA ASP A 194 10.40 -4.75 -27.49
C ASP A 194 8.87 -4.92 -27.55
N GLU A 195 8.32 -5.00 -28.76
CA GLU A 195 6.87 -5.00 -28.97
C GLU A 195 6.17 -6.19 -28.29
N ASP A 196 6.81 -7.36 -28.27
CA ASP A 196 6.27 -8.55 -27.62
C ASP A 196 6.22 -8.41 -26.10
N PHE A 197 7.27 -7.88 -25.47
CA PHE A 197 7.26 -7.63 -24.03
C PHE A 197 6.13 -6.65 -23.65
N ASN A 198 6.00 -5.54 -24.39
CA ASN A 198 4.96 -4.55 -24.13
C ASN A 198 3.55 -5.12 -24.33
N ARG A 199 3.35 -5.96 -25.35
CA ARG A 199 2.08 -6.64 -25.62
C ARG A 199 1.73 -7.60 -24.48
N ILE A 200 2.65 -8.47 -24.07
CA ILE A 200 2.45 -9.43 -22.96
C ILE A 200 2.18 -8.69 -21.65
N TRP A 201 2.90 -7.60 -21.38
CA TRP A 201 2.66 -6.76 -20.20
C TRP A 201 1.20 -6.29 -20.15
N ALA A 202 0.67 -5.77 -21.27
CA ALA A 202 -0.70 -5.29 -21.35
C ALA A 202 -1.73 -6.43 -21.28
N GLU A 203 -1.47 -7.55 -21.95
CA GLU A 203 -2.35 -8.72 -21.96
C GLU A 203 -2.50 -9.35 -20.57
N LYS A 204 -1.43 -9.43 -19.77
CA LYS A 204 -1.49 -9.89 -18.37
C LYS A 204 -2.41 -9.02 -17.51
N VAL A 205 -2.29 -7.70 -17.61
CA VAL A 205 -3.12 -6.78 -16.82
C VAL A 205 -4.58 -6.84 -17.27
N ILE A 206 -4.83 -6.87 -18.58
CA ILE A 206 -6.19 -7.00 -19.14
C ILE A 206 -6.83 -8.32 -18.74
N GLU A 207 -6.10 -9.42 -18.74
CA GLU A 207 -6.60 -10.73 -18.30
C GLU A 207 -7.10 -10.68 -16.84
N VAL A 208 -6.35 -10.03 -15.94
CA VAL A 208 -6.79 -9.85 -14.54
C VAL A 208 -7.99 -8.91 -14.43
N ILE A 209 -8.04 -7.84 -15.22
CA ILE A 209 -9.21 -6.94 -15.28
C ILE A 209 -10.47 -7.74 -15.67
N ASP A 210 -10.37 -8.56 -16.71
CA ASP A 210 -11.49 -9.29 -17.27
C ASP A 210 -11.95 -10.44 -16.35
N LEU A 211 -11.00 -11.13 -15.68
CA LEU A 211 -11.31 -12.26 -14.82
C LEU A 211 -11.82 -11.85 -13.44
N TYR A 212 -11.26 -10.82 -12.83
CA TYR A 212 -11.44 -10.55 -11.40
C TYR A 212 -12.01 -9.17 -11.07
N ASP A 213 -12.20 -8.30 -12.08
CA ASP A 213 -12.89 -7.02 -11.94
C ASP A 213 -12.42 -6.14 -10.76
N PRO A 214 -11.11 -5.84 -10.62
CA PRO A 214 -10.60 -5.10 -9.46
C PRO A 214 -11.17 -3.67 -9.36
N ASP A 215 -11.35 -3.17 -8.14
CA ASP A 215 -11.72 -1.77 -7.88
C ASP A 215 -10.50 -0.85 -8.08
N LEU A 216 -9.30 -1.34 -7.79
CA LEU A 216 -8.05 -0.60 -7.86
C LEU A 216 -6.93 -1.42 -8.49
N ILE A 217 -6.21 -0.82 -9.45
CA ILE A 217 -4.97 -1.39 -10.01
C ILE A 217 -3.80 -0.55 -9.57
N TYR A 218 -2.84 -1.17 -8.89
CA TYR A 218 -1.59 -0.54 -8.49
C TYR A 218 -0.50 -0.90 -9.49
N PHE A 219 0.16 0.11 -10.04
CA PHE A 219 1.38 -0.05 -10.84
C PHE A 219 2.60 0.42 -10.05
N ASP A 220 3.56 -0.49 -9.88
CA ASP A 220 4.86 -0.12 -9.34
C ASP A 220 5.63 0.81 -10.31
N SER A 221 6.75 1.33 -9.83
CA SER A 221 7.68 2.16 -10.59
C SER A 221 8.19 1.49 -11.86
N ARG A 222 8.84 2.28 -12.72
CA ARG A 222 9.43 1.84 -13.99
C ARG A 222 8.41 1.48 -15.06
N THR A 223 7.12 1.73 -14.83
CA THR A 223 6.06 1.52 -15.81
C THR A 223 6.22 2.45 -17.01
N PHE A 224 6.96 3.56 -16.88
CA PHE A 224 7.36 4.43 -17.99
C PHE A 224 8.14 3.71 -19.12
N LEU A 225 8.76 2.55 -18.84
CA LEU A 225 9.43 1.75 -19.88
C LEU A 225 8.46 1.12 -20.87
N ILE A 226 7.22 0.92 -20.44
CA ILE A 226 6.19 0.36 -21.31
C ILE A 226 5.80 1.43 -22.33
N ASP A 227 5.80 1.03 -23.61
CA ASP A 227 5.39 1.89 -24.71
C ASP A 227 4.00 2.47 -24.41
N GLU A 228 3.89 3.78 -24.61
CA GLU A 228 2.73 4.60 -24.26
C GLU A 228 1.42 4.01 -24.82
N LYS A 229 1.45 3.40 -26.01
CA LYS A 229 0.26 2.80 -26.64
C LYS A 229 -0.31 1.64 -25.80
N TYR A 230 0.55 0.88 -25.13
CA TYR A 230 0.14 -0.26 -24.29
C TYR A 230 -0.31 0.19 -22.91
N ARG A 231 0.36 1.18 -22.30
CA ARG A 231 -0.14 1.85 -21.09
C ARG A 231 -1.53 2.44 -21.31
N TYR A 232 -1.71 3.17 -22.42
CA TYR A 232 -3.01 3.74 -22.80
C TYR A 232 -4.07 2.64 -22.94
N LYS A 233 -3.76 1.57 -23.68
CA LYS A 233 -4.68 0.45 -23.90
C LYS A 233 -5.16 -0.16 -22.58
N VAL A 234 -4.27 -0.38 -21.62
CA VAL A 234 -4.64 -0.96 -20.31
C VAL A 234 -5.55 -0.02 -19.53
N VAL A 235 -5.21 1.27 -19.45
CA VAL A 235 -6.02 2.25 -18.69
C VAL A 235 -7.38 2.48 -19.36
N ASP A 236 -7.41 2.56 -20.69
CA ASP A 236 -8.66 2.66 -21.47
C ASP A 236 -9.54 1.43 -21.26
N HIS A 237 -8.97 0.23 -21.32
CA HIS A 237 -9.71 -1.02 -21.05
C HIS A 237 -10.27 -1.05 -19.62
N PHE A 238 -9.50 -0.61 -18.63
CA PHE A 238 -9.94 -0.58 -17.24
C PHE A 238 -11.07 0.44 -16.99
N TYR A 239 -11.02 1.60 -17.64
CA TYR A 239 -11.96 2.70 -17.41
C TYR A 239 -13.15 2.75 -18.35
N ASN A 240 -13.04 2.16 -19.55
CA ASN A 240 -14.06 2.21 -20.60
C ASN A 240 -14.43 0.81 -21.13
N GLY A 241 -13.79 -0.26 -20.64
CA GLY A 241 -14.11 -1.64 -21.02
C GLY A 241 -15.41 -2.19 -20.42
N PRO A 242 -15.67 -3.50 -20.59
CA PRO A 242 -16.96 -4.11 -20.27
C PRO A 242 -17.43 -3.95 -18.81
N ASN A 243 -16.48 -4.00 -17.85
CA ASN A 243 -16.78 -3.85 -16.42
C ASN A 243 -16.56 -2.42 -15.90
N SER A 244 -16.43 -1.44 -16.80
CA SER A 244 -16.14 -0.06 -16.42
C SER A 244 -17.20 0.56 -15.52
N ASN A 245 -16.77 1.35 -14.55
CA ASN A 245 -17.64 2.18 -13.71
C ASN A 245 -16.88 3.41 -13.17
N SER A 246 -17.59 4.36 -12.54
CA SER A 246 -17.00 5.58 -11.98
C SER A 246 -16.14 5.34 -10.72
N ASP A 247 -16.21 4.15 -10.13
CA ASP A 247 -15.52 3.78 -8.90
C ASP A 247 -14.15 3.14 -9.14
N LYS A 248 -13.78 2.81 -10.39
CA LYS A 248 -12.44 2.26 -10.70
C LYS A 248 -11.36 3.34 -10.71
N ILE A 249 -10.19 3.02 -10.18
CA ILE A 249 -9.03 3.93 -10.14
C ILE A 249 -7.70 3.18 -10.24
N ILE A 250 -6.72 3.74 -10.93
CA ILE A 250 -5.33 3.24 -10.89
C ILE A 250 -4.50 4.05 -9.88
N THR A 251 -3.50 3.41 -9.29
CA THR A 251 -2.40 4.09 -8.59
C THR A 251 -1.09 3.85 -9.33
N TYR A 252 -0.17 4.82 -9.28
CA TYR A 252 1.11 4.71 -9.96
C TYR A 252 2.20 5.55 -9.29
N LYS A 253 3.45 5.11 -9.44
CA LYS A 253 4.63 5.82 -8.97
C LYS A 253 5.08 6.93 -9.92
N MET A 254 5.75 7.92 -9.36
CA MET A 254 6.48 8.95 -10.12
C MET A 254 5.62 9.63 -11.20
N ASN A 255 6.12 9.72 -12.43
CA ASN A 255 5.43 10.25 -13.60
C ASN A 255 5.20 9.15 -14.65
N ASP A 256 5.00 7.91 -14.18
CA ASP A 256 4.85 6.74 -15.05
C ASP A 256 3.54 6.75 -15.83
N PHE A 257 2.57 7.56 -15.42
CA PHE A 257 1.37 7.86 -16.17
C PHE A 257 1.10 9.37 -16.19
N PRO A 258 0.40 9.89 -17.22
CA PRO A 258 0.03 11.30 -17.30
C PRO A 258 -0.78 11.77 -16.09
N GLU A 259 -0.61 13.02 -15.70
CA GLU A 259 -1.31 13.59 -14.55
C GLU A 259 -2.84 13.54 -14.72
N GLY A 260 -3.53 13.13 -13.65
CA GLY A 260 -4.99 13.13 -13.56
C GLY A 260 -5.67 11.85 -14.05
N VAL A 261 -4.94 10.88 -14.60
CA VAL A 261 -5.52 9.58 -15.00
C VAL A 261 -5.65 8.59 -13.83
N GLY A 262 -5.03 8.88 -12.69
CA GLY A 262 -5.04 8.06 -11.50
C GLY A 262 -4.52 8.79 -10.28
N VAL A 263 -4.28 8.06 -9.20
CA VAL A 263 -3.75 8.57 -7.94
C VAL A 263 -2.24 8.34 -7.89
N LYS A 264 -1.48 9.38 -7.53
CA LYS A 264 -0.04 9.24 -7.28
C LYS A 264 0.19 8.48 -6.00
N ASP A 265 1.09 7.51 -6.08
CA ASP A 265 1.55 6.70 -4.97
C ASP A 265 3.04 6.99 -4.69
N ILE A 266 3.37 7.31 -3.45
CA ILE A 266 4.74 7.64 -3.01
C ILE A 266 5.26 6.57 -2.05
N GLU A 267 6.43 6.01 -2.36
CA GLU A 267 7.00 4.87 -1.65
C GLU A 267 7.58 5.26 -0.31
N CYS A 268 7.04 4.70 0.78
CA CYS A 268 7.56 4.84 2.14
C CYS A 268 7.82 6.29 2.56
N GLU A 269 7.01 7.22 2.05
CA GLU A 269 7.18 8.66 2.19
C GLU A 269 5.84 9.35 2.46
N SER A 270 5.92 10.52 3.07
CA SER A 270 4.76 11.40 3.29
C SER A 270 5.12 12.80 2.86
N PHE A 271 4.12 13.55 2.39
CA PHE A 271 4.32 14.97 2.12
C PHE A 271 4.58 15.75 3.41
N THR A 272 5.35 16.83 3.31
CA THR A 272 5.60 17.73 4.45
C THR A 272 4.38 18.61 4.79
N ASP A 273 3.47 18.82 3.84
CA ASP A 273 2.26 19.64 4.01
C ASP A 273 1.05 19.04 3.24
N ILE A 274 -0.14 19.55 3.51
CA ILE A 274 -1.41 19.15 2.88
C ILE A 274 -1.33 19.32 1.36
N GLN A 275 -1.62 18.23 0.65
CA GLN A 275 -1.74 18.28 -0.80
C GLN A 275 -3.18 18.64 -1.25
N PRO A 276 -3.34 19.46 -2.32
CA PRO A 276 -4.65 19.80 -2.85
C PRO A 276 -5.31 18.64 -3.62
N PHE A 277 -4.53 17.60 -3.96
CA PHE A 277 -4.98 16.38 -4.62
C PHE A 277 -4.93 15.20 -3.66
N VAL A 278 -5.72 14.17 -3.95
CA VAL A 278 -5.70 12.90 -3.23
C VAL A 278 -4.46 12.12 -3.68
N TRP A 279 -3.75 11.53 -2.72
CA TRP A 279 -2.57 10.72 -2.96
C TRP A 279 -2.63 9.45 -2.09
N GLN A 280 -1.71 8.53 -2.33
CA GLN A 280 -1.51 7.35 -1.50
C GLN A 280 -0.02 7.24 -1.16
N THR A 281 0.30 6.65 -0.03
CA THR A 281 1.61 6.06 0.23
C THR A 281 1.44 4.62 0.63
N ASP A 282 2.32 3.79 0.11
CA ASP A 282 2.60 2.46 0.57
C ASP A 282 3.74 2.46 1.59
N ASP A 283 3.59 1.62 2.61
CA ASP A 283 4.64 1.37 3.60
C ASP A 283 4.59 -0.10 4.01
N HIS A 284 5.67 -0.59 4.62
CA HIS A 284 5.84 -1.96 5.05
C HIS A 284 5.63 -2.10 6.56
N LEU A 285 5.03 -3.20 7.01
CA LEU A 285 4.95 -3.50 8.44
C LEU A 285 6.32 -3.92 8.99
N GLU A 286 7.18 -4.48 8.14
CA GLU A 286 8.50 -5.02 8.47
C GLU A 286 9.55 -3.91 8.71
N VAL A 287 10.20 -3.85 9.88
CA VAL A 287 11.18 -2.77 10.20
C VAL A 287 12.39 -2.78 9.27
N GLN A 288 12.75 -3.94 8.73
CA GLN A 288 13.92 -4.16 7.89
C GLN A 288 13.81 -3.57 6.47
N ARG A 289 12.70 -2.87 6.15
CA ARG A 289 12.43 -2.33 4.80
C ARG A 289 12.41 -3.41 3.73
N THR A 290 11.61 -4.43 3.98
CA THR A 290 11.30 -5.53 3.06
C THR A 290 9.79 -5.60 2.87
N TRP A 291 9.35 -6.02 1.70
CA TRP A 291 7.93 -6.21 1.43
C TRP A 291 7.50 -7.68 1.64
N CYS A 292 8.42 -8.64 1.56
CA CYS A 292 8.11 -10.04 1.90
C CYS A 292 8.58 -10.45 3.31
N TRP A 293 8.05 -11.56 3.81
CA TRP A 293 8.52 -12.16 5.06
C TRP A 293 9.99 -12.60 4.95
N ILE A 294 10.77 -12.35 6.00
CA ILE A 294 12.15 -12.82 6.13
C ILE A 294 12.38 -13.47 7.50
N GLN A 295 13.37 -14.34 7.60
CA GLN A 295 13.73 -14.96 8.86
C GLN A 295 14.20 -13.91 9.87
N GLY A 296 13.62 -13.92 11.07
CA GLY A 296 13.95 -12.96 12.13
C GLY A 296 13.45 -11.54 11.87
N VAL A 297 12.45 -11.38 11.00
CA VAL A 297 11.77 -10.11 10.76
C VAL A 297 11.21 -9.52 12.07
N LYS A 298 11.22 -8.19 12.16
CA LYS A 298 10.60 -7.44 13.24
C LYS A 298 9.53 -6.55 12.63
N TYR A 299 8.48 -6.30 13.38
CA TYR A 299 7.36 -5.47 12.91
C TYR A 299 7.37 -4.13 13.61
N LYS A 300 6.96 -3.08 12.88
CA LYS A 300 6.58 -1.80 13.45
C LYS A 300 5.44 -2.05 14.44
N THR A 301 5.36 -1.21 15.47
CA THR A 301 4.31 -1.28 16.49
C THR A 301 3.00 -0.69 15.97
N ALA A 302 1.88 -1.06 16.59
CA ALA A 302 0.59 -0.43 16.29
C ALA A 302 0.62 1.09 16.53
N TYR A 303 1.39 1.55 17.53
CA TYR A 303 1.68 2.96 17.76
C TYR A 303 2.23 3.64 16.49
N GLU A 304 3.29 3.08 15.88
CA GLU A 304 3.90 3.64 14.66
C GLU A 304 2.93 3.67 13.48
N ILE A 305 2.15 2.59 13.28
CA ILE A 305 1.18 2.50 12.18
C ILE A 305 0.04 3.50 12.35
N ILE A 306 -0.52 3.62 13.55
CA ILE A 306 -1.61 4.57 13.84
C ILE A 306 -1.12 6.01 13.64
N HIS A 307 0.11 6.32 14.06
CA HIS A 307 0.69 7.67 13.89
C HIS A 307 0.88 8.01 12.43
N LEU A 308 1.43 7.07 11.64
CA LEU A 308 1.58 7.22 10.19
C LEU A 308 0.23 7.42 9.52
N LEU A 309 -0.77 6.60 9.85
CA LEU A 309 -2.12 6.72 9.31
C LEU A 309 -2.72 8.10 9.59
N CYS A 310 -2.63 8.58 10.84
CA CYS A 310 -3.15 9.89 11.21
C CYS A 310 -2.43 11.03 10.47
N ASP A 311 -1.11 10.95 10.30
CA ASP A 311 -0.32 11.93 9.54
C ASP A 311 -0.75 11.97 8.07
N VAL A 312 -0.78 10.81 7.42
CA VAL A 312 -1.16 10.66 6.00
C VAL A 312 -2.58 11.17 5.74
N VAL A 313 -3.54 10.76 6.57
CA VAL A 313 -4.95 11.15 6.40
C VAL A 313 -5.15 12.66 6.58
N SER A 314 -4.44 13.26 7.55
CA SER A 314 -4.48 14.71 7.79
C SER A 314 -3.94 15.54 6.62
N LYS A 315 -3.13 14.92 5.74
CA LYS A 315 -2.47 15.55 4.59
C LYS A 315 -3.10 15.18 3.23
N ASN A 316 -4.31 14.63 3.25
CA ASN A 316 -5.12 14.24 2.08
C ASN A 316 -4.71 12.89 1.44
N GLY A 317 -3.99 12.05 2.18
CA GLY A 317 -3.52 10.75 1.70
C GLY A 317 -4.35 9.56 2.19
N ASN A 318 -4.09 8.41 1.56
CA ASN A 318 -4.40 7.08 2.09
C ASN A 318 -3.09 6.33 2.40
N LEU A 319 -3.13 5.46 3.41
CA LEU A 319 -2.04 4.53 3.74
C LEU A 319 -2.39 3.14 3.21
N LEU A 320 -1.54 2.59 2.34
CA LEU A 320 -1.57 1.21 1.88
C LEU A 320 -0.46 0.43 2.58
N LEU A 321 -0.79 -0.32 3.63
CA LEU A 321 0.22 -1.02 4.42
C LEU A 321 0.44 -2.44 3.89
N ASN A 322 1.70 -2.78 3.62
CA ASN A 322 2.10 -4.13 3.27
C ASN A 322 2.31 -5.00 4.51
N VAL A 323 1.93 -6.28 4.40
CA VAL A 323 2.41 -7.34 5.28
C VAL A 323 2.74 -8.59 4.46
N GLY A 324 3.98 -9.07 4.55
CA GLY A 324 4.45 -10.22 3.80
C GLY A 324 4.03 -11.56 4.45
N PRO A 325 3.28 -12.44 3.77
CA PRO A 325 3.08 -13.81 4.22
C PRO A 325 4.37 -14.65 4.09
N LYS A 326 4.46 -15.71 4.89
CA LYS A 326 5.49 -16.75 4.77
C LYS A 326 5.30 -17.54 3.48
N ALA A 327 6.33 -18.26 3.02
CA ALA A 327 6.26 -19.09 1.81
C ALA A 327 5.11 -20.11 1.80
N ASP A 328 4.72 -20.62 2.99
CA ASP A 328 3.58 -21.54 3.13
C ASP A 328 2.21 -20.84 3.02
N GLY A 329 2.15 -19.51 2.90
CA GLY A 329 0.93 -18.72 2.78
C GLY A 329 0.31 -18.28 4.11
N SER A 330 0.91 -18.64 5.25
CA SER A 330 0.49 -18.14 6.57
C SER A 330 1.13 -16.79 6.91
N PHE A 331 0.44 -15.97 7.70
CA PHE A 331 1.01 -14.77 8.29
C PHE A 331 1.78 -15.09 9.57
N ASP A 332 2.78 -14.26 9.87
CA ASP A 332 3.43 -14.28 11.17
C ASP A 332 2.46 -13.84 12.29
N GLU A 333 2.50 -14.49 13.44
CA GLU A 333 1.59 -14.17 14.55
C GLU A 333 1.81 -12.74 15.05
N SER A 334 3.06 -12.31 15.17
CA SER A 334 3.37 -10.95 15.62
C SER A 334 2.93 -9.88 14.62
N ALA A 335 2.88 -10.20 13.32
CA ALA A 335 2.31 -9.29 12.32
C ALA A 335 0.79 -9.15 12.51
N LYS A 336 0.10 -10.28 12.73
CA LYS A 336 -1.34 -10.29 12.99
C LYS A 336 -1.69 -9.52 14.26
N GLU A 337 -0.95 -9.71 15.34
CA GLU A 337 -1.14 -8.99 16.61
C GLU A 337 -1.09 -7.48 16.40
N VAL A 338 -0.07 -6.95 15.71
CA VAL A 338 0.02 -5.52 15.41
C VAL A 338 -1.17 -5.03 14.59
N LEU A 339 -1.57 -5.77 13.55
CA LEU A 339 -2.71 -5.39 12.71
C LEU A 339 -4.02 -5.42 13.49
N TYR A 340 -4.21 -6.37 14.40
CA TYR A 340 -5.39 -6.43 15.26
C TYR A 340 -5.43 -5.25 16.23
N GLU A 341 -4.31 -4.88 16.84
CA GLU A 341 -4.23 -3.68 17.70
C GLU A 341 -4.56 -2.38 16.93
N VAL A 342 -4.10 -2.26 15.69
CA VAL A 342 -4.48 -1.14 14.79
C VAL A 342 -5.99 -1.14 14.55
N GLY A 343 -6.56 -2.31 14.26
CA GLY A 343 -7.99 -2.46 14.04
C GLY A 343 -8.85 -2.20 15.28
N GLU A 344 -8.38 -2.61 16.46
CA GLU A 344 -9.01 -2.30 17.75
C GLU A 344 -9.08 -0.78 17.96
N TRP A 345 -7.97 -0.06 17.70
CA TRP A 345 -7.98 1.41 17.76
C TRP A 345 -8.94 2.02 16.74
N LEU A 346 -8.94 1.54 15.49
CA LEU A 346 -9.84 2.02 14.42
C LEU A 346 -11.32 1.69 14.71
N SER A 347 -11.62 0.65 15.48
CA SER A 347 -12.98 0.32 15.89
C SER A 347 -13.59 1.37 16.83
N VAL A 348 -12.76 2.03 17.62
CA VAL A 348 -13.16 3.07 18.59
C VAL A 348 -13.05 4.47 17.96
N TYR A 349 -11.94 4.76 17.30
CA TYR A 349 -11.58 6.10 16.83
C TYR A 349 -11.77 6.30 15.32
N GLY A 350 -12.26 5.29 14.61
CA GLY A 350 -12.40 5.29 13.15
C GLY A 350 -13.27 6.42 12.59
N GLU A 351 -14.18 7.01 13.38
CA GLU A 351 -14.95 8.20 12.97
C GLU A 351 -14.04 9.39 12.63
N ALA A 352 -12.87 9.50 13.26
CA ALA A 352 -11.88 10.54 13.00
C ALA A 352 -10.98 10.23 11.78
N ILE A 353 -11.13 9.06 11.17
CA ILE A 353 -10.32 8.61 10.04
C ILE A 353 -11.21 8.43 8.81
N TYR A 354 -12.13 7.47 8.85
CA TYR A 354 -12.96 7.10 7.72
C TYR A 354 -13.90 8.22 7.30
N GLU A 355 -14.09 8.39 6.00
CA GLU A 355 -14.96 9.41 5.40
C GLU A 355 -14.58 10.88 5.71
N THR A 356 -13.51 11.12 6.48
CA THR A 356 -13.05 12.46 6.81
C THR A 356 -12.27 13.11 5.66
N ARG A 357 -12.06 14.43 5.75
CA ARG A 357 -11.15 15.20 4.89
C ARG A 357 -10.18 16.00 5.75
N PRO A 358 -9.01 16.37 5.22
CA PRO A 358 -8.10 17.30 5.88
C PRO A 358 -8.83 18.55 6.35
N PHE A 359 -8.49 19.00 7.55
CA PHE A 359 -8.74 20.39 7.89
C PHE A 359 -7.81 21.30 7.07
N LYS A 360 -7.97 22.63 7.18
CA LYS A 360 -7.09 23.59 6.47
C LYS A 360 -5.62 23.55 6.93
N ILE A 361 -5.37 23.04 8.13
CA ILE A 361 -4.04 22.81 8.70
C ILE A 361 -4.01 21.33 9.09
N TYR A 362 -2.94 20.61 8.76
CA TYR A 362 -2.89 19.16 8.99
C TYR A 362 -2.66 18.81 10.46
N GLY A 363 -1.98 19.68 11.22
CA GLY A 363 -1.60 19.37 12.59
C GLY A 363 -0.65 20.37 13.21
N GLU A 364 -0.18 20.04 14.42
CA GLU A 364 0.89 20.70 15.15
C GLU A 364 1.87 19.64 15.65
N ASP A 365 3.15 19.76 15.31
CA ASP A 365 4.15 18.81 15.81
C ASP A 365 4.48 19.05 17.29
N THR A 366 4.14 20.23 17.82
CA THR A 366 4.33 20.59 19.23
C THR A 366 3.20 21.49 19.73
N ALA A 367 2.19 20.86 20.33
CA ALA A 367 1.22 21.51 21.21
C ALA A 367 1.58 21.20 22.68
N TYR A 368 1.05 21.98 23.64
CA TYR A 368 1.39 21.81 25.05
C TYR A 368 0.16 21.58 25.93
N VAL A 369 0.29 20.68 26.91
CA VAL A 369 -0.60 20.57 28.07
C VAL A 369 0.08 21.24 29.26
N ASP A 370 -0.54 22.29 29.80
CA ASP A 370 -0.04 23.09 30.94
C ASP A 370 1.42 23.57 30.81
N ASP A 371 1.93 23.77 29.58
CA ASP A 371 3.35 24.11 29.29
C ASP A 371 4.38 23.08 29.80
N ARG A 372 3.94 21.88 30.17
CA ARG A 372 4.79 20.84 30.79
C ARG A 372 4.97 19.62 29.90
N TYR A 373 3.94 19.27 29.15
CA TYR A 373 3.93 18.08 28.31
C TYR A 373 3.66 18.47 26.86
N SER A 374 4.56 18.12 25.96
CA SER A 374 4.36 18.33 24.53
C SER A 374 3.63 17.16 23.90
N VAL A 375 2.68 17.45 23.01
CA VAL A 375 1.94 16.45 22.26
C VAL A 375 1.89 16.83 20.78
N THR A 376 1.95 15.83 19.90
CA THR A 376 1.75 16.02 18.47
C THR A 376 0.26 15.87 18.14
N ILE A 377 -0.26 16.76 17.31
CA ILE A 377 -1.67 16.82 16.92
C ILE A 377 -1.79 16.64 15.41
N ARG A 378 -2.82 15.90 14.98
CA ARG A 378 -3.31 15.85 13.60
C ARG A 378 -4.79 16.19 13.55
N PHE A 379 -5.23 16.79 12.45
CA PHE A 379 -6.61 17.23 12.26
C PHE A 379 -7.26 16.55 11.07
N THR A 380 -8.50 16.10 11.27
CA THR A 380 -9.41 15.69 10.22
C THR A 380 -10.79 16.31 10.47
N SER A 381 -11.64 16.37 9.46
CA SER A 381 -12.97 16.96 9.59
C SER A 381 -14.02 16.23 8.77
N LYS A 382 -15.25 16.24 9.26
CA LYS A 382 -16.42 15.69 8.57
C LYS A 382 -17.65 16.52 8.93
N ASP A 383 -18.23 17.17 7.94
CA ASP A 383 -19.40 18.03 8.10
C ASP A 383 -19.25 19.10 9.19
N LYS A 384 -19.86 18.91 10.36
CA LYS A 384 -19.80 19.86 11.50
C LYS A 384 -18.73 19.50 12.52
N GLU A 385 -18.05 18.38 12.32
CA GLU A 385 -17.11 17.79 13.26
C GLU A 385 -15.66 18.07 12.83
N LEU A 386 -14.87 18.56 13.78
CA LEU A 386 -13.42 18.62 13.70
C LEU A 386 -12.86 17.63 14.71
N TYR A 387 -11.99 16.74 14.26
CA TYR A 387 -11.31 15.79 15.11
C TYR A 387 -9.89 16.28 15.35
N VAL A 388 -9.53 16.40 16.62
CA VAL A 388 -8.19 16.70 17.11
C VAL A 388 -7.59 15.39 17.60
N ILE A 389 -6.70 14.82 16.81
CA ILE A 389 -6.07 13.53 17.09
C ILE A 389 -4.73 13.82 17.78
N THR A 390 -4.62 13.52 19.06
CA THR A 390 -3.35 13.64 19.80
C THR A 390 -2.59 12.33 19.70
N LEU A 391 -1.38 12.38 19.14
CA LEU A 391 -0.54 11.23 18.92
C LEU A 391 0.22 10.87 20.21
N GLY A 392 -0.06 9.69 20.75
CA GLY A 392 0.46 9.21 22.02
C GLY A 392 -0.42 9.52 23.24
N TYR A 393 0.21 9.44 24.40
CA TYR A 393 -0.44 9.67 25.70
C TYR A 393 -0.93 11.12 25.85
N LEU A 394 -2.13 11.30 26.38
CA LEU A 394 -2.73 12.60 26.67
C LEU A 394 -2.92 12.77 28.19
N PRO A 395 -2.13 13.62 28.87
CA PRO A 395 -2.32 13.88 30.30
C PRO A 395 -3.51 14.80 30.58
N SER A 396 -3.97 14.80 31.84
CA SER A 396 -4.87 15.83 32.35
C SER A 396 -4.24 17.22 32.30
N GLY A 397 -5.05 18.24 32.06
CA GLY A 397 -4.63 19.64 32.05
C GLY A 397 -5.18 20.41 30.87
N TRP A 398 -4.72 21.65 30.71
CA TRP A 398 -5.14 22.51 29.62
C TRP A 398 -4.29 22.28 28.37
N LEU A 399 -4.86 21.61 27.37
CA LEU A 399 -4.31 21.48 26.04
C LEU A 399 -4.45 22.81 25.28
N LYS A 400 -3.33 23.34 24.77
CA LYS A 400 -3.26 24.59 24.01
C LYS A 400 -3.07 24.30 22.52
N ILE A 401 -4.03 24.70 21.70
CA ILE A 401 -4.03 24.44 20.26
C ILE A 401 -3.98 25.76 19.50
N ARG A 402 -2.83 26.07 18.89
CA ARG A 402 -2.59 27.37 18.21
C ARG A 402 -3.30 27.46 16.87
N SER A 403 -3.39 26.33 16.17
CA SER A 403 -4.01 26.17 14.85
C SER A 403 -5.53 26.31 14.91
N LEU A 404 -6.11 26.35 16.12
CA LEU A 404 -7.53 26.58 16.35
C LEU A 404 -7.81 27.88 17.12
N ARG A 405 -6.86 28.83 17.17
CA ARG A 405 -7.12 30.19 17.68
C ARG A 405 -8.26 30.88 16.91
N LYS A 406 -8.88 31.89 17.50
CA LYS A 406 -10.10 32.54 17.00
C LYS A 406 -10.04 32.99 15.53
N GLU A 407 -8.92 33.56 15.10
CA GLU A 407 -8.69 33.97 13.71
C GLU A 407 -8.75 32.78 12.73
N VAL A 408 -8.13 31.66 13.11
CA VAL A 408 -8.05 30.48 12.24
C VAL A 408 -9.33 29.67 12.35
N PHE A 409 -9.91 29.49 13.52
CA PHE A 409 -11.13 28.70 13.68
C PHE A 409 -12.27 29.56 14.26
N PRO A 410 -12.85 30.47 13.46
CA PRO A 410 -13.91 31.37 13.94
C PRO A 410 -15.28 30.68 14.08
N SER A 411 -15.34 29.35 13.92
CA SER A 411 -16.57 28.58 14.02
C SER A 411 -17.12 28.63 15.45
N GLU A 412 -18.44 28.80 15.58
CA GLU A 412 -19.11 28.69 16.86
C GLU A 412 -19.12 27.22 17.30
N ILE A 413 -18.34 26.92 18.34
CA ILE A 413 -18.27 25.60 18.96
C ILE A 413 -19.55 25.37 19.77
N ASP A 414 -20.22 24.27 19.48
CA ASP A 414 -21.42 23.81 20.20
C ASP A 414 -21.02 22.87 21.34
N HIS A 415 -20.11 21.95 21.06
CA HIS A 415 -19.77 20.86 21.96
C HIS A 415 -18.33 20.36 21.77
N VAL A 416 -17.70 19.90 22.85
CA VAL A 416 -16.35 19.30 22.84
C VAL A 416 -16.35 18.05 23.72
N GLU A 417 -15.95 16.92 23.15
CA GLU A 417 -15.89 15.63 23.83
C GLU A 417 -14.58 14.88 23.55
N LEU A 418 -14.16 14.03 24.48
CA LEU A 418 -13.14 13.02 24.26
C LEU A 418 -13.83 11.72 23.82
N ILE A 419 -13.51 11.21 22.63
CA ILE A 419 -14.05 9.92 22.19
C ILE A 419 -13.63 8.84 23.18
N ASN A 420 -14.62 8.06 23.64
CA ASN A 420 -14.45 7.05 24.69
C ASN A 420 -13.99 7.63 26.05
N GLY A 421 -14.38 8.87 26.36
CA GLY A 421 -14.07 9.54 27.63
C GLY A 421 -15.17 10.51 28.05
N ASP A 422 -14.78 11.65 28.62
CA ASP A 422 -15.71 12.70 29.03
C ASP A 422 -16.36 13.35 27.81
N ARG A 423 -17.68 13.51 27.90
CA ARG A 423 -18.49 14.10 26.85
C ARG A 423 -18.59 15.61 26.94
N ASN A 424 -18.19 16.28 28.01
CA ASN A 424 -18.39 17.73 28.11
C ASN A 424 -17.15 18.46 28.61
N LEU A 425 -16.12 18.50 27.77
CA LEU A 425 -14.83 19.10 28.11
C LEU A 425 -14.94 20.64 28.19
N PRO A 426 -14.46 21.27 29.28
CA PRO A 426 -14.37 22.72 29.35
C PRO A 426 -13.41 23.27 28.29
N TRP A 427 -13.82 24.34 27.60
CA TRP A 427 -12.96 24.99 26.61
C TRP A 427 -13.10 26.51 26.64
N LYS A 428 -12.07 27.20 26.14
CA LYS A 428 -12.10 28.64 25.86
C LYS A 428 -11.26 28.95 24.64
N GLN A 429 -11.65 29.94 23.86
CA GLN A 429 -10.93 30.32 22.65
C GLN A 429 -10.60 31.81 22.70
N ASP A 430 -9.33 32.13 22.43
CA ASP A 430 -8.84 33.50 22.33
C ASP A 430 -8.01 33.68 21.04
N ASP A 431 -7.35 34.83 20.92
CA ASP A 431 -6.57 35.19 19.73
C ASP A 431 -5.26 34.41 19.62
N LEU A 432 -4.85 33.66 20.65
CA LEU A 432 -3.62 32.88 20.66
C LEU A 432 -3.88 31.37 20.54
N PHE A 433 -4.90 30.85 21.22
CA PHE A 433 -5.18 29.42 21.30
C PHE A 433 -6.68 29.09 21.41
N LEU A 434 -7.02 27.87 20.99
CA LEU A 434 -8.11 27.12 21.62
C LEU A 434 -7.54 26.33 22.79
N TRP A 435 -8.13 26.50 23.95
CA TRP A 435 -7.81 25.79 25.18
C TRP A 435 -8.89 24.76 25.46
N ILE A 436 -8.49 23.50 25.66
CA ILE A 436 -9.41 22.42 26.04
C ILE A 436 -8.87 21.80 27.32
N TYR A 437 -9.68 21.76 28.38
CA TYR A 437 -9.31 21.12 29.62
C TYR A 437 -9.62 19.64 29.55
N ILE A 438 -8.59 18.81 29.73
CA ILE A 438 -8.70 17.36 29.79
C ILE A 438 -8.73 16.96 31.26
N GLU A 439 -9.87 16.44 31.73
CA GLU A 439 -10.02 15.97 33.11
C GLU A 439 -9.95 14.45 33.17
N ASN A 440 -9.01 13.92 33.96
CA ASN A 440 -8.85 12.49 34.26
C ASN A 440 -9.08 11.57 33.04
N PRO A 441 -8.33 11.77 31.93
CA PRO A 441 -8.55 10.96 30.75
C PRO A 441 -8.25 9.50 31.07
N THR A 442 -8.94 8.60 30.38
CA THR A 442 -8.51 7.21 30.19
C THR A 442 -7.83 7.12 28.83
N PRO A 443 -6.61 7.67 28.66
CA PRO A 443 -6.03 7.83 27.35
C PRO A 443 -5.64 6.47 26.79
N HIS A 444 -5.93 6.28 25.52
CA HIS A 444 -5.33 5.23 24.74
C HIS A 444 -3.81 5.49 24.64
N PRO A 445 -2.96 4.47 24.76
CA PRO A 445 -1.50 4.63 24.70
C PRO A 445 -1.02 5.08 23.30
N TYR A 446 -1.77 4.77 22.25
CA TYR A 446 -1.37 5.03 20.86
C TYR A 446 -1.79 6.41 20.34
N ALA A 447 -3.07 6.75 20.40
CA ALA A 447 -3.56 8.07 20.03
C ALA A 447 -4.96 8.29 20.61
N ASN A 448 -5.30 9.54 20.90
CA ASN A 448 -6.58 9.93 21.47
C ASN A 448 -7.28 10.93 20.55
N VAL A 449 -8.62 10.98 20.60
CA VAL A 449 -9.40 11.86 19.72
C VAL A 449 -10.32 12.74 20.53
N ILE A 450 -10.13 14.05 20.40
CA ILE A 450 -11.09 15.06 20.86
C ILE A 450 -11.95 15.46 19.66
N LYS A 451 -13.27 15.38 19.81
CA LYS A 451 -14.24 15.77 18.81
C LYS A 451 -14.82 17.13 19.18
N ILE A 452 -14.75 18.07 18.23
CA ILE A 452 -15.29 19.42 18.33
C ILE A 452 -16.44 19.53 17.34
N THR A 453 -17.66 19.63 17.88
CA THR A 453 -18.86 19.85 17.09
C THR A 453 -19.15 21.35 17.03
N THR A 454 -19.36 21.84 15.81
CA THR A 454 -19.67 23.25 15.55
C THR A 454 -21.12 23.43 15.12
N LYS A 455 -21.70 24.62 15.36
CA LYS A 455 -23.09 24.87 14.95
C LYS A 455 -23.29 24.82 13.43
N ASN A 456 -22.26 25.25 12.70
CA ASN A 456 -22.24 25.35 11.24
C ASN A 456 -21.27 24.34 10.63
N LYS A 457 -21.44 24.00 9.35
CA LYS A 457 -20.50 23.10 8.65
C LYS A 457 -19.09 23.69 8.68
N ILE A 458 -18.10 22.88 9.03
CA ILE A 458 -16.70 23.26 8.97
C ILE A 458 -16.32 23.39 7.51
N ARG A 459 -15.81 24.56 7.13
CA ARG A 459 -15.19 24.74 5.82
C ARG A 459 -13.87 23.97 5.83
N GLY A 460 -13.91 22.74 5.32
CA GLY A 460 -12.71 22.01 4.89
C GLY A 460 -12.00 22.75 3.75
N ARG A 461 -10.85 22.22 3.34
CA ARG A 461 -10.16 22.74 2.15
C ARG A 461 -10.87 22.32 0.87
#